data_AF-A0A7X8Z8L3-F1
#
_entry.id   AF-A0A7X8Z8L3-F1
#
_cell.length_a   1.000
_cell.length_b   1.000
_cell.length_c   1.000
_cell.angle_alpha   90.00
_cell.angle_beta   90.00
_cell.angle_gamma   90.00
#
_symmetry.space_group_name_H-M   'P 1'
#
loop_
_entity.id
_entity.type
_entity.pdbx_description
1 polymer ?
#
loop_
_entity_poly.entity_id
_entity_poly.type
_entity_poly.pdbx_seq_one_letter_code
_entity_poly.pdbx_strand_id
1 'polypeptide(L)'
;GSRIAGIPGAIIATVGCVLPSCVIVSLLAWVYFKYKELTVIQGILTGLRPAIVGLIASAGLSILILAVWGEDGFSLSIQIDNMVSVFLFTAAVFILRKWKPNPIFVMLGSGIIGGAIYLIM
;
A
#
# COMPACT_ATOMS: atom_id res chain seq x y z
N GLY A 1 1.21 -11.36 14.42
CA GLY A 1 0.18 -11.96 15.30
C GLY A 1 -0.20 -13.38 14.88
N SER A 2 -0.67 -13.56 13.65
CA SER A 2 -1.17 -14.84 13.13
C SER A 2 -0.17 -15.99 13.18
N ARG A 3 1.11 -15.75 12.91
CA ARG A 3 2.17 -16.78 12.89
C ARG A 3 2.53 -17.36 14.27
N ILE A 4 2.17 -16.69 15.36
CA ILE A 4 2.70 -16.98 16.70
C ILE A 4 1.59 -17.55 17.61
N ALA A 5 0.36 -17.03 17.50
CA ALA A 5 -0.76 -17.43 18.35
C ALA A 5 -2.09 -17.58 17.59
N GLY A 6 -2.05 -17.83 16.27
CA GLY A 6 -3.25 -18.09 15.47
C GLY A 6 -4.28 -16.95 15.50
N ILE A 7 -5.56 -17.30 15.62
CA ILE A 7 -6.70 -16.36 15.64
C ILE A 7 -6.61 -15.35 16.81
N PRO A 8 -6.38 -15.75 18.09
CA PRO A 8 -6.26 -14.77 19.17
C PRO A 8 -5.03 -13.87 19.01
N GLY A 9 -3.93 -14.39 18.45
CA GLY A 9 -2.75 -13.61 18.10
C GLY A 9 -2.98 -12.56 17.01
N ALA A 10 -3.90 -12.80 16.08
CA ALA A 10 -4.31 -11.82 15.09
C ALA A 10 -5.08 -10.66 15.74
N ILE A 11 -6.06 -10.95 16.60
CA ILE A 11 -6.89 -9.94 17.27
C ILE A 11 -6.01 -9.00 18.11
N ILE A 12 -5.13 -9.56 18.95
CA ILE A 12 -4.25 -8.77 19.81
C ILE A 12 -3.27 -7.92 18.99
N ALA A 13 -2.75 -8.44 17.87
CA ALA A 13 -1.88 -7.67 16.99
C ALA A 13 -2.60 -6.50 16.31
N THR A 14 -3.86 -6.69 15.90
CA THR A 14 -4.66 -5.60 15.32
C THR A 14 -4.94 -4.52 16.35
N VAL A 15 -5.36 -4.90 17.55
CA VAL A 15 -5.61 -3.96 18.65
C VAL A 15 -4.32 -3.23 19.06
N GLY A 16 -3.20 -3.95 19.16
CA GLY A 16 -1.89 -3.39 19.49
C GLY A 16 -1.31 -2.45 18.42
N CYS A 17 -1.67 -2.62 17.15
CA CYS A 17 -1.25 -1.72 16.06
C CYS A 17 -2.13 -0.46 15.99
N VAL A 18 -3.43 -0.60 16.26
CA VAL A 18 -4.41 0.50 16.17
C VAL A 18 -4.36 1.40 17.41
N LEU A 19 -4.26 0.86 18.61
CA LEU A 19 -4.18 1.62 19.87
C LEU A 19 -3.12 2.75 19.86
N PRO A 20 -1.85 2.51 19.54
CA PRO A 20 -0.84 3.57 19.56
C PRO A 20 -1.15 4.66 18.53
N SER A 21 -1.66 4.28 17.34
CA SER A 21 -2.07 5.23 16.31
C SER A 21 -3.23 6.12 16.80
N CYS A 22 -4.24 5.53 17.46
CA CYS A 22 -5.35 6.28 18.04
C CYS A 22 -4.89 7.25 19.13
N VAL A 23 -3.97 6.82 20.01
CA VAL A 23 -3.41 7.68 21.08
C VAL A 23 -2.68 8.88 20.48
N ILE A 24 -1.85 8.67 19.46
CA ILE A 24 -1.11 9.74 18.78
C ILE A 24 -2.09 10.74 18.13
N VAL A 25 -3.09 10.27 17.40
CA VAL A 25 -4.07 11.15 16.74
C VAL A 25 -4.90 11.94 17.75
N SER A 26 -5.33 11.33 18.86
CA SER A 26 -6.03 12.04 19.93
C SER A 26 -5.16 13.12 20.59
N LEU A 27 -3.88 12.83 20.84
CA LEU A 27 -2.93 13.80 21.38
C LEU A 27 -2.75 14.98 20.40
N LEU A 28 -2.54 14.68 19.12
CA LEU A 28 -2.43 15.69 18.07
C LEU A 28 -3.69 16.54 17.95
N ALA A 29 -4.87 15.94 18.02
CA ALA A 29 -6.13 16.66 17.99
C ALA A 29 -6.27 17.63 19.17
N TRP A 30 -5.90 17.21 20.38
CA TRP A 30 -5.94 18.07 21.56
C TRP A 30 -5.00 19.27 21.44
N VAL A 31 -3.77 19.05 20.98
CA VAL A 31 -2.80 20.11 20.68
C VAL A 31 -3.32 21.01 19.56
N TYR A 32 -3.88 20.44 18.51
CA TYR A 32 -4.45 21.18 17.38
C TYR A 32 -5.57 22.13 17.82
N PHE A 33 -6.51 21.69 18.65
CA PHE A 33 -7.59 22.54 19.17
C PHE A 33 -7.07 23.66 20.07
N LYS A 34 -6.01 23.40 20.86
CA LYS A 34 -5.42 24.40 21.77
C LYS A 34 -4.62 25.49 21.06
N TYR A 35 -4.00 25.18 19.92
CA TYR A 35 -3.11 26.09 19.18
C TYR A 35 -3.63 26.48 17.79
N LYS A 36 -4.91 26.21 17.50
CA LYS A 36 -5.57 26.44 16.20
C LYS A 36 -5.46 27.89 15.69
N GLU A 37 -5.26 28.85 16.58
CA GLU A 37 -5.14 30.27 16.22
C GLU A 37 -3.76 30.66 15.66
N LEU A 38 -2.75 29.79 15.81
CA LEU A 38 -1.43 30.02 15.24
C LEU A 38 -1.39 29.56 13.78
N THR A 39 -1.20 30.52 12.85
CA THR A 39 -1.01 30.31 11.40
C THR A 39 0.04 29.25 11.05
N VAL A 40 0.99 29.00 11.97
CA VAL A 40 2.01 27.95 11.86
C VAL A 40 1.40 26.54 11.71
N ILE A 41 0.37 26.20 12.47
CA ILE A 41 -0.26 24.87 12.43
C ILE A 41 -1.02 24.66 11.12
N GLN A 42 -1.66 25.71 10.61
CA GLN A 42 -2.35 25.67 9.33
C GLN A 42 -1.38 25.48 8.16
N GLY A 43 -0.18 26.07 8.24
CA GLY A 43 0.92 25.87 7.29
C GLY A 43 1.47 24.44 7.25
N ILE A 44 1.54 23.77 8.40
CA ILE A 44 1.98 22.37 8.47
C ILE A 44 0.95 21.44 7.82
N LEU A 45 -0.35 21.66 8.10
CA LEU A 45 -1.42 20.84 7.50
C LEU A 45 -1.51 21.02 5.98
N THR A 46 -1.26 22.22 5.45
CA THR A 46 -1.19 22.43 4.00
C THR A 46 0.02 21.78 3.38
N GLY A 47 1.16 21.69 4.08
CA GLY A 47 2.34 20.91 3.66
C GLY A 47 2.17 19.39 3.79
N LEU A 48 1.32 18.94 4.73
CA LEU A 48 1.05 17.52 4.93
C LEU A 48 0.31 16.90 3.74
N ARG A 49 -0.64 17.62 3.14
CA ARG A 49 -1.42 17.14 2.00
C ARG A 49 -0.54 16.73 0.79
N PRO A 50 0.40 17.56 0.27
CA PRO A 50 1.30 17.14 -0.80
C PRO A 50 2.31 16.07 -0.35
N ALA A 51 2.76 16.09 0.92
CA ALA A 51 3.66 15.07 1.44
C ALA A 51 3.01 13.67 1.40
N ILE A 52 1.74 13.55 1.83
CA ILE A 52 0.99 12.28 1.77
C ILE A 52 0.87 11.78 0.33
N VAL A 53 0.62 12.67 -0.64
CA VAL A 53 0.57 12.29 -2.06
C VAL A 53 1.94 11.75 -2.53
N GLY A 54 3.05 12.36 -2.10
CA GLY A 54 4.40 11.88 -2.39
C GLY A 54 4.67 10.50 -1.77
N LEU A 55 4.25 10.27 -0.53
CA LEU A 55 4.39 8.96 0.12
C LEU A 55 3.58 7.87 -0.58
N ILE A 56 2.33 8.17 -0.96
CA ILE A 56 1.49 7.24 -1.74
C ILE A 56 2.13 6.94 -3.09
N ALA A 57 2.65 7.96 -3.78
CA ALA A 57 3.34 7.79 -5.06
C ALA A 57 4.58 6.90 -4.90
N SER A 58 5.38 7.11 -3.86
CA SER A 58 6.56 6.28 -3.56
C SER A 58 6.20 4.84 -3.26
N ALA A 59 5.16 4.60 -2.45
CA ALA A 59 4.69 3.26 -2.15
C ALA A 59 4.17 2.55 -3.42
N GLY A 60 3.41 3.27 -4.25
CA GLY A 60 2.95 2.77 -5.55
C GLY A 60 4.09 2.43 -6.50
N LEU A 61 5.11 3.29 -6.58
CA LEU A 61 6.30 3.07 -7.40
C LEU A 61 7.08 1.84 -6.93
N SER A 62 7.22 1.67 -5.61
CA SER A 62 7.88 0.50 -5.02
C SER A 62 7.18 -0.81 -5.38
N ILE A 63 5.85 -0.85 -5.23
CA ILE A 63 5.03 -2.02 -5.61
C ILE A 63 5.14 -2.29 -7.12
N LEU A 64 5.17 -1.23 -7.93
CA LEU A 64 5.31 -1.30 -9.37
C LEU A 64 6.66 -1.88 -9.82
N ILE A 65 7.76 -1.47 -9.18
CA ILE A 65 9.09 -2.02 -9.44
C ILE A 65 9.14 -3.49 -9.04
N LEU A 66 8.60 -3.84 -7.87
CA LEU A 66 8.53 -5.21 -7.39
C LEU A 66 7.71 -6.10 -8.33
N ALA A 67 6.63 -5.59 -8.90
CA ALA A 67 5.79 -6.33 -9.84
C ALA A 67 6.44 -6.57 -11.20
N VAL A 68 7.33 -5.67 -11.66
CA VAL A 68 7.99 -5.78 -12.98
C VAL A 68 9.33 -6.51 -12.91
N TRP A 69 10.11 -6.30 -11.84
CA TRP A 69 11.45 -6.86 -11.69
C TRP A 69 11.55 -8.01 -10.68
N GLY A 70 10.50 -8.30 -9.93
CA GLY A 70 10.52 -9.34 -8.88
C GLY A 70 11.30 -8.92 -7.63
N GLU A 71 11.46 -9.86 -6.69
CA GLU A 71 12.21 -9.67 -5.43
C GLU A 71 13.73 -9.56 -5.65
N ASP A 72 14.22 -9.97 -6.82
CA ASP A 72 15.62 -9.92 -7.22
C ASP A 72 15.86 -8.71 -8.14
N GLY A 73 16.24 -7.57 -7.57
CA GLY A 73 16.63 -6.39 -8.36
C GLY A 73 17.65 -6.72 -9.45
N PHE A 74 17.57 -6.04 -10.60
CA PHE A 74 18.49 -6.12 -11.77
C PHE A 74 19.20 -7.48 -11.99
N SER A 75 18.46 -8.59 -11.98
CA SER A 75 19.01 -9.87 -12.45
C SER A 75 18.89 -9.93 -13.98
N LEU A 76 20.03 -9.75 -14.64
CA LEU A 76 20.22 -9.94 -16.08
C LEU A 76 20.20 -11.45 -16.37
N SER A 77 19.03 -12.07 -16.23
CA SER A 77 18.77 -13.44 -16.66
C SER A 77 17.41 -13.45 -17.35
N ILE A 78 17.45 -13.24 -18.66
CA ILE A 78 16.30 -13.40 -19.56
C ILE A 78 15.99 -14.90 -19.60
N GLN A 79 15.25 -15.37 -18.59
CA GLN A 79 14.53 -16.64 -18.65
C GLN A 79 13.05 -16.32 -18.82
N ILE A 80 12.35 -17.20 -19.52
CA ILE A 80 11.17 -16.96 -20.35
C ILE A 80 9.89 -16.54 -19.56
N ASP A 81 9.97 -16.32 -18.24
CA ASP A 81 8.90 -15.83 -17.36
C ASP A 81 8.54 -14.33 -17.54
N ASN A 82 9.43 -13.55 -18.15
CA ASN A 82 9.34 -12.08 -18.17
C ASN A 82 8.16 -11.52 -19.01
N MET A 83 7.60 -12.28 -19.95
CA MET A 83 6.54 -11.78 -20.86
C MET A 83 5.15 -11.77 -20.20
N VAL A 84 4.88 -12.70 -19.28
CA VAL A 84 3.60 -12.79 -18.56
C VAL A 84 3.50 -11.70 -17.50
N SER A 85 4.58 -11.43 -16.76
CA SER A 85 4.65 -10.35 -15.77
C SER A 85 4.50 -8.97 -16.43
N VAL A 86 5.15 -8.74 -17.57
CA VAL A 86 5.00 -7.49 -18.35
C VAL A 86 3.57 -7.34 -18.88
N PHE A 87 2.93 -8.42 -19.35
CA PHE A 87 1.54 -8.39 -19.81
C PHE A 87 0.53 -8.17 -18.66
N LEU A 88 0.70 -8.85 -17.52
CA LEU A 88 -0.13 -8.63 -16.32
C LEU A 88 0.05 -7.22 -15.77
N PHE A 89 1.27 -6.71 -15.77
CA PHE A 89 1.58 -5.37 -15.32
C PHE A 89 0.96 -4.30 -16.24
N THR A 90 1.12 -4.44 -17.56
CA THR A 90 0.48 -3.52 -18.52
C THR A 90 -1.05 -3.62 -18.48
N ALA A 91 -1.61 -4.82 -18.34
CA ALA A 91 -3.05 -5.02 -18.18
C ALA A 91 -3.58 -4.40 -16.87
N ALA A 92 -2.87 -4.56 -15.75
CA ALA A 92 -3.24 -3.98 -14.45
C ALA A 92 -3.19 -2.45 -14.48
N VAL A 93 -2.13 -1.86 -15.02
CA VAL A 93 -2.00 -0.41 -15.20
C VAL A 93 -3.09 0.12 -16.14
N PHE A 94 -3.41 -0.61 -17.19
CA PHE A 94 -4.48 -0.24 -18.13
C PHE A 94 -5.88 -0.31 -17.49
N ILE A 95 -6.16 -1.34 -16.69
CA ILE A 95 -7.39 -1.47 -15.90
C ILE A 95 -7.52 -0.32 -14.90
N LEU A 96 -6.42 0.01 -14.19
CA LEU A 96 -6.41 1.05 -13.16
C LEU A 96 -6.62 2.44 -13.77
N ARG A 97 -6.05 2.68 -14.96
CA ARG A 97 -6.16 3.94 -15.68
C ARG A 97 -7.52 4.13 -16.35
N LYS A 98 -8.17 3.06 -16.83
CA LYS A 98 -9.35 3.20 -17.69
C LYS A 98 -10.70 3.07 -16.98
N TRP A 99 -10.78 2.44 -15.80
CA TRP A 99 -12.10 2.07 -15.23
C TRP A 99 -12.45 2.63 -13.83
N LYS A 100 -11.54 3.31 -13.13
CA LYS A 100 -11.74 3.74 -11.71
C LYS A 100 -12.47 2.69 -10.82
N PRO A 101 -12.22 1.37 -10.91
CA PRO A 101 -12.85 0.46 -9.95
C PRO A 101 -12.21 0.66 -8.57
N ASN A 102 -12.97 0.42 -7.50
CA ASN A 102 -12.44 0.47 -6.15
C ASN A 102 -11.15 -0.39 -6.04
N PRO A 103 -10.02 0.15 -5.54
CA PRO A 103 -8.73 -0.55 -5.47
C PRO A 103 -8.82 -1.93 -4.82
N ILE A 104 -9.78 -2.11 -3.92
CA ILE A 104 -10.10 -3.37 -3.24
C ILE A 104 -10.48 -4.48 -4.23
N PHE A 105 -11.31 -4.17 -5.23
CA PHE A 105 -11.74 -5.16 -6.22
C PHE A 105 -10.60 -5.53 -7.18
N VAL A 106 -9.71 -4.57 -7.47
CA VAL A 106 -8.50 -4.79 -8.28
C VAL A 106 -7.48 -5.64 -7.51
N MET A 107 -7.30 -5.40 -6.21
CA MET A 107 -6.46 -6.24 -5.35
C MET A 107 -6.98 -7.68 -5.25
N LEU A 108 -8.30 -7.86 -5.08
CA LEU A 108 -8.91 -9.20 -5.06
C LEU A 108 -8.75 -9.92 -6.40
N GLY A 109 -9.04 -9.24 -7.52
CA GLY A 109 -8.94 -9.84 -8.85
C GLY A 109 -7.51 -10.21 -9.24
N SER A 110 -6.53 -9.33 -8.98
CA SER A 110 -5.11 -9.61 -9.24
C SER A 110 -4.58 -10.75 -8.36
N GLY A 111 -4.99 -10.82 -7.09
CA GLY A 111 -4.64 -11.94 -6.21
C GLY A 111 -5.21 -13.28 -6.67
N ILE A 112 -6.47 -13.31 -7.12
CA ILE A 112 -7.11 -14.54 -7.63
C ILE A 112 -6.46 -15.00 -8.94
N ILE A 113 -6.24 -14.08 -9.89
CA ILE A 113 -5.62 -14.38 -11.18
C ILE A 113 -4.16 -14.81 -10.99
N GLY A 114 -3.39 -14.10 -10.16
CA GLY A 114 -2.01 -14.46 -9.84
C GLY A 114 -1.91 -15.81 -9.15
N GLY A 115 -2.78 -16.08 -8.18
CA GLY A 115 -2.83 -17.39 -7.50
C GLY A 115 -3.22 -18.54 -8.42
N ALA A 116 -4.15 -18.31 -9.36
CA ALA A 116 -4.55 -19.33 -10.34
C ALA A 116 -3.43 -19.64 -11.34
N ILE A 117 -2.67 -18.64 -11.78
CA ILE A 117 -1.53 -18.82 -12.68
C ILE A 117 -0.39 -19.58 -11.97
N TYR A 118 -0.10 -19.23 -10.71
CA TYR A 118 0.94 -19.92 -9.92
C TYR A 118 0.59 -21.38 -9.57
N LEU A 119 -0.69 -21.75 -9.57
CA LEU A 119 -1.12 -23.14 -9.35
C LEU A 119 -1.06 -24.01 -10.62
N ILE A 120 -0.99 -23.38 -11.79
CA ILE A 120 -0.98 -24.05 -13.11
C ILE A 120 0.43 -24.22 -13.67
N MET A 121 1.39 -23.42 -13.21
CA MET A 121 2.81 -23.44 -13.58
C MET A 121 3.63 -24.17 -12.51
#